data_AF-A0A822JEI7-F1
#
_entry.id   AF-A0A822JEI7-F1
#
_cell.length_a   1.000
_cell.length_b   1.000
_cell.length_c   1.000
_cell.angle_alpha   90.00
_cell.angle_beta   90.00
_cell.angle_gamma   90.00
#
_symmetry.space_group_name_H-M   'P 1'
#
loop_
_entity.id
_entity.type
_entity.pdbx_description
1 polymer ?
#
loop_
_entity_poly.entity_id
_entity_poly.type
_entity_poly.pdbx_seq_one_letter_code
_entity_poly.pdbx_strand_id
1 'polypeptide(L)'
;MRTVSEMFAEMKKIADEEGYQFNPVKEELNDILEGLWDNEHRYGYLSCPCRLASGLLADDMDIICPCNYRDADVEEYGCCLCVLYVSDDWISGKKKHDPIPERRPLEYYEKGYPSIMEQKGAGGKEIAQVYRCNVCGYLCAREEPPDLCPVCRAKKERFEEFEMKG
;
A
#
# COMPACT_ATOMS: atom_id res chain seq x y z
N MET A 1 -15.55 -17.16 9.85
CA MET A 1 -14.96 -16.12 9.00
C MET A 1 -15.37 -14.77 9.58
N ARG A 2 -14.51 -13.76 9.52
CA ARG A 2 -14.82 -12.45 10.13
C ARG A 2 -15.97 -11.77 9.38
N THR A 3 -16.76 -10.98 10.08
CA THR A 3 -17.81 -10.11 9.54
C THR A 3 -17.22 -8.84 8.91
N VAL A 4 -18.01 -8.14 8.09
CA VAL A 4 -17.62 -6.82 7.54
C VAL A 4 -17.25 -5.84 8.67
N SER A 5 -18.01 -5.84 9.77
CA SER A 5 -17.76 -4.97 10.92
C SER A 5 -16.45 -5.28 11.64
N GLU A 6 -16.11 -6.57 11.79
CA GLU A 6 -14.82 -6.99 12.37
C GLU A 6 -13.66 -6.59 11.46
N MET A 7 -13.78 -6.85 10.15
CA MET A 7 -12.79 -6.42 9.15
C MET A 7 -12.59 -4.90 9.16
N PHE A 8 -13.68 -4.13 9.16
CA PHE A 8 -13.64 -2.67 9.23
C PHE A 8 -12.94 -2.20 10.49
N ALA A 9 -13.26 -2.75 11.67
CA ALA A 9 -12.64 -2.35 12.93
C ALA A 9 -11.11 -2.59 12.92
N GLU A 10 -10.67 -3.72 12.38
CA GLU A 10 -9.25 -4.06 12.23
C GLU A 10 -8.55 -3.10 11.26
N MET A 11 -9.11 -2.90 10.06
CA MET A 11 -8.54 -2.01 9.05
C MET A 11 -8.52 -0.55 9.52
N LYS A 12 -9.58 -0.10 10.20
CA LYS A 12 -9.70 1.27 10.70
C LYS A 12 -8.68 1.55 11.80
N LYS A 13 -8.43 0.59 12.68
CA LYS A 13 -7.38 0.71 13.70
C LYS A 13 -6.02 0.93 13.06
N ILE A 14 -5.66 0.13 12.05
CA ILE A 14 -4.38 0.28 11.34
C ILE A 14 -4.31 1.62 10.63
N ALA A 15 -5.38 2.00 9.91
CA ALA A 15 -5.44 3.29 9.22
C ALA A 15 -5.24 4.47 10.19
N ASP A 16 -5.87 4.44 11.37
CA ASP A 16 -5.73 5.48 12.39
C ASP A 16 -4.31 5.54 12.98
N GLU A 17 -3.67 4.39 13.23
CA GLU A 17 -2.28 4.32 13.70
C GLU A 17 -1.28 4.83 12.64
N GLU A 18 -1.63 4.69 11.36
CA GLU A 18 -0.84 5.18 10.23
C GLU A 18 -1.19 6.63 9.81
N GLY A 19 -2.26 7.22 10.36
CA GLY A 19 -2.70 8.58 10.04
C GLY A 19 -3.56 8.72 8.78
N TYR A 20 -4.13 7.63 8.28
CA TYR A 20 -5.05 7.65 7.15
C TYR A 20 -6.52 7.75 7.58
N GLN A 21 -7.34 8.32 6.71
CA GLN A 21 -8.77 8.44 6.91
C GLN A 21 -9.53 7.61 5.87
N PHE A 22 -10.72 7.14 6.26
CA PHE A 22 -11.64 6.45 5.35
C PHE A 22 -12.67 7.42 4.79
N ASN A 23 -13.24 7.06 3.64
CA ASN A 23 -14.33 7.80 3.01
C ASN A 23 -15.45 8.10 4.01
N PRO A 24 -15.81 9.38 4.24
CA PRO A 24 -16.89 9.74 5.15
C PRO A 24 -18.29 9.47 4.58
N VAL A 25 -18.40 9.19 3.28
CA VAL A 25 -19.68 8.87 2.61
C VAL A 25 -20.05 7.42 2.93
N LYS A 26 -21.00 7.24 3.84
CA LYS A 26 -21.36 5.92 4.40
C LYS A 26 -21.77 4.89 3.35
N GLU A 27 -22.54 5.30 2.34
CA GLU A 27 -23.02 4.40 1.29
C GLU A 27 -21.84 3.86 0.48
N GLU A 28 -20.98 4.74 -0.03
CA GLU A 28 -19.75 4.36 -0.74
C GLU A 28 -18.82 3.51 0.13
N LEU A 29 -18.61 3.91 1.39
CA LEU A 29 -17.76 3.16 2.32
C LEU A 29 -18.28 1.74 2.51
N ASN A 30 -19.59 1.56 2.72
CA ASN A 30 -20.17 0.24 2.90
C ASN A 30 -20.02 -0.63 1.66
N ASP A 31 -20.29 -0.09 0.46
CA ASP A 31 -20.15 -0.82 -0.81
C ASP A 31 -18.70 -1.31 -1.01
N ILE A 32 -17.72 -0.46 -0.70
CA ILE A 32 -16.29 -0.80 -0.79
C ILE A 32 -15.92 -1.90 0.21
N LEU A 33 -16.41 -1.79 1.45
CA LEU A 33 -16.15 -2.78 2.49
C LEU A 33 -16.81 -4.14 2.17
N GLU A 34 -18.02 -4.14 1.63
CA GLU A 34 -18.67 -5.36 1.17
C GLU A 34 -17.87 -6.01 0.02
N GLY A 35 -17.44 -5.23 -0.97
CA GLY A 35 -16.59 -5.74 -2.05
C GLY A 35 -15.26 -6.32 -1.58
N LEU A 36 -14.60 -5.68 -0.60
CA LEU A 36 -13.37 -6.20 0.02
C LEU A 36 -13.63 -7.53 0.73
N TRP A 37 -14.72 -7.59 1.49
CA TRP A 37 -15.11 -8.78 2.23
C TRP A 37 -15.44 -9.93 1.27
N ASP A 38 -16.23 -9.69 0.22
CA ASP A 38 -16.56 -10.69 -0.80
C ASP A 38 -15.29 -11.22 -1.49
N ASN A 39 -14.33 -10.33 -1.80
CA ASN A 39 -13.06 -10.73 -2.38
C ASN A 39 -12.22 -11.59 -1.43
N GLU A 40 -12.20 -11.28 -0.13
CA GLU A 40 -11.55 -12.14 0.86
C GLU A 40 -12.21 -13.52 0.94
N HIS A 41 -13.54 -13.60 0.86
CA HIS A 41 -14.28 -14.87 0.84
C HIS A 41 -14.00 -15.67 -0.43
N ARG A 42 -13.85 -14.99 -1.56
CA ARG A 42 -13.64 -15.60 -2.87
C ARG A 42 -12.20 -16.07 -3.10
N TYR A 43 -11.23 -15.25 -2.74
CA TYR A 43 -9.82 -15.44 -3.10
C TYR A 43 -8.92 -15.80 -1.92
N GLY A 44 -9.40 -15.62 -0.68
CA GLY A 44 -8.63 -15.85 0.54
C GLY A 44 -7.71 -14.68 0.95
N TYR A 45 -7.82 -13.53 0.28
CA TYR A 45 -7.10 -12.29 0.60
C TYR A 45 -7.94 -11.07 0.22
N LEU A 46 -7.66 -9.93 0.86
CA LEU A 46 -8.34 -8.64 0.63
C LEU A 46 -7.97 -8.01 -0.73
N SER A 47 -8.33 -8.65 -1.84
CA SER A 47 -8.14 -8.05 -3.17
C SER A 47 -8.92 -6.75 -3.30
N CYS A 48 -8.30 -5.71 -3.85
CA CYS A 48 -8.93 -4.41 -4.11
C CYS A 48 -10.27 -4.58 -4.87
N PRO A 49 -11.37 -4.00 -4.38
CA PRO A 49 -12.70 -4.24 -4.93
C PRO A 49 -12.92 -3.54 -6.28
N CYS A 50 -12.12 -2.52 -6.61
CA CYS A 50 -12.23 -1.80 -7.89
C CYS A 50 -11.25 -2.32 -8.97
N ARG A 51 -10.47 -3.37 -8.69
CA ARG A 51 -9.53 -3.97 -9.65
C ARG A 51 -9.87 -5.43 -9.92
N LEU A 52 -9.61 -5.87 -11.14
CA LEU A 52 -9.77 -7.27 -11.50
C LEU A 52 -8.63 -8.11 -10.89
N ALA A 53 -8.99 -8.97 -9.94
CA ALA A 53 -8.10 -9.96 -9.34
C ALA A 53 -7.85 -11.12 -10.31
N SER A 54 -6.60 -11.59 -10.39
CA SER A 54 -6.28 -12.86 -11.05
C SER A 54 -6.80 -14.06 -10.24
N GLY A 55 -6.95 -13.89 -8.91
CA GLY A 55 -7.27 -14.95 -7.96
C GLY A 55 -6.06 -15.77 -7.51
N LEU A 56 -4.86 -15.38 -7.95
CA LEU A 56 -3.59 -15.94 -7.48
C LEU A 56 -2.89 -14.90 -6.61
N LEU A 57 -2.69 -15.23 -5.33
CA LEU A 57 -2.09 -14.32 -4.35
C LEU A 57 -0.76 -13.72 -4.84
N ALA A 58 0.09 -14.52 -5.49
CA ALA A 58 1.39 -14.07 -5.99
C ALA A 58 1.26 -12.97 -7.07
N ASP A 59 0.26 -13.09 -7.94
CA ASP A 59 0.04 -12.20 -9.07
C ASP A 59 -0.70 -10.92 -8.68
N ASP A 60 -1.37 -10.93 -7.52
CA ASP A 60 -2.20 -9.84 -7.02
C ASP A 60 -1.59 -9.11 -5.81
N MET A 61 -0.34 -9.41 -5.42
CA MET A 61 0.28 -8.83 -4.22
C MET A 61 0.28 -7.29 -4.20
N ASP A 62 0.33 -6.64 -5.37
CA ASP A 62 0.28 -5.18 -5.48
C ASP A 62 -1.10 -4.56 -5.24
N ILE A 63 -2.15 -5.36 -5.37
CA ILE A 63 -3.55 -4.94 -5.25
C ILE A 63 -4.24 -5.48 -4.00
N ILE A 64 -3.53 -6.17 -3.10
CA ILE A 64 -4.04 -6.49 -1.76
C ILE A 64 -4.24 -5.18 -1.00
N CYS A 65 -5.41 -4.98 -0.40
CA CYS A 65 -5.74 -3.75 0.31
C CYS A 65 -5.05 -3.67 1.68
N PRO A 66 -4.37 -2.55 2.03
CA PRO A 66 -4.10 -1.37 1.20
C PRO A 66 -3.07 -1.64 0.08
N CYS A 67 -3.42 -1.30 -1.16
CA CYS A 67 -2.58 -1.60 -2.33
C CYS A 67 -1.35 -0.68 -2.42
N ASN A 68 -0.33 -1.08 -3.19
CA ASN A 68 0.91 -0.33 -3.40
C ASN A 68 0.71 1.08 -3.96
N TYR A 69 -0.45 1.35 -4.55
CA TYR A 69 -0.79 2.62 -5.19
C TYR A 69 -1.44 3.64 -4.23
N ARG A 70 -1.90 3.20 -3.05
CA ARG A 70 -2.70 4.01 -2.11
C ARG A 70 -2.03 5.34 -1.79
N ASP A 71 -0.75 5.29 -1.42
CA ASP A 71 -0.07 6.45 -0.85
C ASP A 71 0.16 7.54 -1.90
N ALA A 72 0.67 7.16 -3.07
CA ALA A 72 0.85 8.07 -4.20
C ALA A 72 -0.49 8.64 -4.70
N ASP A 73 -1.56 7.83 -4.71
CA ASP A 73 -2.90 8.29 -5.08
C ASP A 73 -3.45 9.32 -4.07
N VAL A 74 -3.35 9.03 -2.77
CA VAL A 74 -3.83 9.93 -1.72
C VAL A 74 -3.02 11.23 -1.69
N GLU A 75 -1.71 11.18 -1.88
CA GLU A 75 -0.87 12.37 -1.95
C GLU A 75 -1.21 13.26 -3.16
N GLU A 76 -1.27 12.66 -4.36
CA GLU A 76 -1.47 13.40 -5.60
C GLU A 76 -2.92 13.84 -5.78
N TYR A 77 -3.88 12.93 -5.59
CA TYR A 77 -5.30 13.14 -5.91
C TYR A 77 -6.20 13.29 -4.70
N GLY A 78 -5.70 13.00 -3.49
CA GLY A 78 -6.46 13.12 -2.26
C GLY A 78 -7.30 11.90 -1.90
N CYS A 79 -7.33 10.89 -2.76
CA CYS A 79 -8.03 9.62 -2.54
C CYS A 79 -7.28 8.47 -3.23
N CYS A 80 -7.45 7.24 -2.75
CA CYS A 80 -7.04 6.05 -3.53
C CYS A 80 -8.05 5.74 -4.64
N LEU A 81 -7.70 4.86 -5.59
CA LEU A 81 -8.54 4.55 -6.75
C LEU A 81 -9.99 4.15 -6.41
N CYS A 82 -10.20 3.33 -5.37
CA CYS A 82 -11.53 2.93 -4.92
C CYS A 82 -12.20 3.94 -3.97
N VAL A 83 -11.57 5.10 -3.74
CA VAL A 83 -11.95 6.12 -2.77
C VAL A 83 -12.09 5.64 -1.31
N LEU A 84 -11.58 4.46 -0.95
CA LEU A 84 -11.60 3.98 0.45
C LEU A 84 -10.82 4.91 1.38
N TYR A 85 -9.57 5.21 0.99
CA TYR A 85 -8.65 6.06 1.73
C TYR A 85 -8.71 7.46 1.14
N VAL A 86 -8.87 8.48 1.98
CA VAL A 86 -9.00 9.88 1.57
C VAL A 86 -8.17 10.79 2.48
N SER A 87 -7.82 11.96 1.97
CA SER A 87 -7.11 13.03 2.69
C SER A 87 -8.08 14.07 3.26
N ASP A 88 -7.64 14.84 4.25
CA ASP A 88 -8.40 15.98 4.78
C ASP A 88 -8.78 17.00 3.69
N ASP A 89 -7.91 17.20 2.71
CA ASP A 89 -8.18 18.11 1.58
C ASP A 89 -9.27 17.57 0.65
N TRP A 90 -9.37 16.25 0.49
CA TRP A 90 -10.47 15.61 -0.24
C TRP A 90 -11.78 15.69 0.57
N ILE A 91 -11.73 15.41 1.88
CA ILE A 91 -12.90 15.48 2.77
C ILE A 91 -13.46 16.91 2.87
N SER A 92 -12.58 17.91 2.96
CA SER A 92 -12.98 19.32 3.01
C SER A 92 -13.38 19.90 1.64
N GLY A 93 -13.26 19.13 0.57
CA GLY A 93 -13.59 19.55 -0.80
C GLY A 93 -12.59 20.51 -1.44
N LYS A 94 -11.39 20.68 -0.85
CA LYS A 94 -10.30 21.46 -1.46
C LYS A 94 -9.71 20.73 -2.68
N LYS A 95 -9.59 19.41 -2.60
CA LYS A 95 -9.35 18.55 -3.76
C LYS A 95 -10.69 18.09 -4.32
N LYS A 96 -10.81 18.11 -5.65
CA LYS A 96 -12.01 17.68 -6.36
C LYS A 96 -12.15 16.17 -6.29
N HIS A 97 -13.40 15.69 -6.30
CA HIS A 97 -13.73 14.28 -6.36
C HIS A 97 -13.79 13.80 -7.83
N ASP A 98 -12.77 14.17 -8.61
CA ASP A 98 -12.65 13.74 -10.00
C ASP A 98 -12.10 12.31 -10.08
N PRO A 99 -12.42 11.53 -11.13
CA PRO A 99 -11.79 10.23 -11.35
C PRO A 99 -10.27 10.35 -11.46
N ILE A 100 -9.56 9.43 -10.82
CA ILE A 100 -8.08 9.38 -10.83
C ILE A 100 -7.60 8.32 -11.84
N PRO A 101 -6.39 8.45 -12.41
CA PRO A 101 -5.85 7.44 -13.31
C PRO A 101 -5.54 6.13 -12.56
N GLU A 102 -5.66 5.01 -13.26
CA GLU A 102 -5.15 3.72 -12.76
C GLU A 102 -3.62 3.72 -12.85
N ARG A 103 -2.95 3.60 -11.69
CA ARG A 103 -1.49 3.50 -11.60
C ARG A 103 -0.96 2.09 -11.84
N ARG A 104 -1.79 1.06 -11.68
CA ARG A 104 -1.39 -0.33 -11.95
C ARG A 104 -1.03 -0.49 -13.44
N PRO A 105 0.20 -0.87 -13.78
CA PRO A 105 0.58 -1.14 -15.16
C PRO A 105 -0.34 -2.15 -15.80
N LEU A 106 -0.82 -1.87 -17.02
CA LEU A 106 -1.73 -2.76 -17.75
C LEU A 106 -1.16 -4.17 -17.90
N GLU A 107 0.15 -4.30 -18.08
CA GLU A 107 0.79 -5.61 -18.21
C GLU A 107 0.68 -6.49 -16.96
N TYR A 108 0.47 -5.93 -15.76
CA TYR A 108 0.29 -6.72 -14.54
C TYR A 108 -1.08 -7.40 -14.49
N TYR A 109 -2.07 -6.89 -15.24
CA TYR A 109 -3.35 -7.59 -15.40
C TYR A 109 -3.23 -8.85 -16.27
N GLU A 110 -2.23 -8.91 -17.15
CA GLU A 110 -2.01 -10.06 -18.04
C GLU A 110 -0.96 -11.03 -17.49
N LYS A 111 0.12 -10.50 -16.92
CA LYS A 111 1.30 -11.27 -16.50
C LYS A 111 1.36 -11.55 -14.99
N GLY A 112 0.52 -10.88 -14.20
CA GLY A 112 0.64 -10.84 -12.75
C GLY A 112 1.72 -9.87 -12.26
N TYR A 113 1.71 -9.59 -10.96
CA TYR A 113 2.71 -8.78 -10.29
C TYR A 113 4.10 -9.44 -10.32
N PRO A 114 5.19 -8.71 -10.62
CA PRO A 114 6.52 -9.29 -10.71
C PRO A 114 6.94 -10.02 -9.44
N SER A 115 7.48 -11.23 -9.61
CA SER A 115 8.02 -12.00 -8.49
C SER A 115 9.20 -11.27 -7.85
N ILE A 116 9.51 -11.62 -6.59
CA ILE A 116 10.67 -11.07 -5.89
C ILE A 116 11.96 -11.17 -6.72
N MET A 117 12.17 -12.24 -7.50
CA MET A 117 13.40 -12.40 -8.31
C MET A 117 13.44 -11.49 -9.54
N GLU A 118 12.31 -10.91 -9.93
CA GLU A 118 12.16 -10.00 -11.07
C GLU A 118 12.13 -8.53 -10.63
N GLN A 119 11.98 -8.27 -9.32
CA GLN A 119 12.03 -6.94 -8.75
C GLN A 119 13.47 -6.42 -8.70
N LYS A 120 13.67 -5.14 -9.06
CA LYS A 120 14.97 -4.47 -8.99
C LYS A 120 15.55 -4.53 -7.57
N GLY A 121 16.83 -4.88 -7.46
CA GLY A 121 17.55 -5.00 -6.18
C GLY A 121 17.35 -6.32 -5.42
N ALA A 122 16.50 -7.22 -5.90
CA ALA A 122 16.30 -8.53 -5.31
C ALA A 122 17.07 -9.64 -6.06
N GLY A 123 17.42 -10.72 -5.34
CA GLY A 123 18.10 -11.88 -5.92
C GLY A 123 19.60 -11.70 -6.22
N GLY A 124 20.24 -10.64 -5.72
CA GLY A 124 21.70 -10.46 -5.78
C GLY A 124 22.28 -10.20 -7.17
N LYS A 125 21.43 -9.89 -8.17
CA LYS A 125 21.88 -9.55 -9.53
C LYS A 125 22.39 -8.11 -9.66
N GLU A 126 21.91 -7.21 -8.80
CA GLU A 126 22.39 -5.84 -8.66
C GLU A 126 22.58 -5.54 -7.17
N ILE A 127 23.74 -4.99 -6.79
CA ILE A 127 24.02 -4.59 -5.41
C ILE A 127 23.25 -3.28 -5.17
N ALA A 128 22.06 -3.38 -4.59
CA ALA A 128 21.34 -2.21 -4.13
C ALA A 128 22.10 -1.56 -2.96
N GLN A 129 22.15 -0.23 -2.94
CA GLN A 129 22.74 0.54 -1.85
C GLN A 129 22.05 0.13 -0.53
N VAL A 130 22.84 -0.25 0.47
CA VAL A 130 22.32 -0.64 1.78
C VAL A 130 22.43 0.56 2.71
N TYR A 131 21.33 0.87 3.41
CA TYR A 131 21.29 1.91 4.43
C TYR A 131 21.03 1.30 5.80
N ARG A 132 21.70 1.84 6.82
CA ARG A 132 21.56 1.47 8.23
C ARG A 132 21.01 2.64 9.05
N CYS A 133 20.02 2.37 9.88
CA CYS A 133 19.56 3.34 10.87
C CYS A 133 20.58 3.47 12.03
N ASN A 134 21.08 4.68 12.29
CA ASN A 134 22.02 4.97 13.38
C ASN A 134 21.41 5.00 14.78
N VAL A 135 20.10 4.75 14.89
CA VAL A 135 19.40 4.66 16.18
C VAL A 135 19.21 3.20 16.59
N CYS A 136 18.64 2.37 15.71
CA CYS A 136 18.27 0.99 16.05
C CYS A 136 18.99 -0.09 15.23
N GLY A 137 19.82 0.28 14.25
CA GLY A 137 20.56 -0.66 13.41
C GLY A 137 19.75 -1.34 12.31
N TYR A 138 18.50 -0.93 12.05
CA TYR A 138 17.69 -1.44 10.93
C TYR A 138 18.43 -1.28 9.60
N LEU A 139 18.50 -2.35 8.80
CA LEU A 139 19.13 -2.38 7.49
C LEU A 139 18.09 -2.47 6.37
N CYS A 140 18.32 -1.76 5.27
CA CYS A 140 17.50 -1.88 4.08
C CYS A 140 18.29 -1.63 2.81
N ALA A 141 18.02 -2.42 1.77
CA ALA A 141 18.63 -2.29 0.45
C ALA A 141 17.64 -1.58 -0.49
N ARG A 142 17.93 -0.33 -0.86
CA ARG A 142 17.05 0.55 -1.66
C ARG A 142 17.88 1.61 -2.39
N GLU A 143 17.29 2.36 -3.31
CA GLU A 143 17.96 3.55 -3.90
C GLU A 143 18.18 4.65 -2.86
N GLU A 144 17.17 4.92 -2.00
CA GLU A 144 17.23 5.93 -0.94
C GLU A 144 16.76 5.38 0.43
N PRO A 145 17.23 5.93 1.56
CA PRO A 145 16.75 5.52 2.88
C PRO A 145 15.30 5.97 3.11
N PRO A 146 14.51 5.25 3.94
CA PRO A 146 13.13 5.61 4.22
C PRO A 146 13.03 6.94 4.99
N ASP A 147 11.92 7.66 4.81
CA ASP A 147 11.66 8.92 5.53
C ASP A 147 11.60 8.72 7.05
N LEU A 148 11.04 7.60 7.49
CA LEU A 148 11.03 7.15 8.88
C LEU A 148 11.51 5.71 8.98
N CYS A 149 12.36 5.43 9.96
CA CYS A 149 12.76 4.07 10.28
C CYS A 149 11.52 3.24 10.68
N PRO A 150 11.26 2.10 10.03
CA PRO A 150 10.08 1.28 10.35
C PRO A 150 10.16 0.65 11.75
N VAL A 151 11.35 0.62 12.36
CA VAL A 151 11.57 0.07 13.70
C VAL A 151 11.49 1.15 14.78
N CYS A 152 12.17 2.29 14.61
CA CYS A 152 12.32 3.29 15.67
C CYS A 152 11.81 4.70 15.31
N ARG A 153 11.22 4.88 14.12
CA ARG A 153 10.72 6.17 13.61
C ARG A 153 11.77 7.29 13.48
N ALA A 154 13.07 6.99 13.57
CA ALA A 154 14.12 7.97 13.28
C ALA A 154 14.02 8.47 11.83
N LYS A 155 14.19 9.77 11.61
CA LYS A 155 14.09 10.40 10.29
C LYS A 155 15.21 9.97 9.33
N LYS A 156 14.99 10.18 8.03
CA LYS A 156 15.92 9.86 6.92
C LYS A 156 17.37 10.29 7.17
N GLU A 157 17.58 11.45 7.80
CA GLU A 157 18.93 11.98 8.08
C GLU A 157 19.70 11.16 9.13
N ARG A 158 19.02 10.21 9.79
CA ARG A 158 19.60 9.26 10.75
C ARG A 158 19.99 7.94 10.11
N PHE A 159 19.94 7.82 8.80
CA PHE A 159 20.44 6.69 8.05
C PHE A 159 21.84 6.98 7.48
N GLU A 160 22.69 5.96 7.44
CA GLU A 160 23.99 5.99 6.79
C GLU A 160 24.08 4.87 5.75
N GLU A 161 24.88 5.08 4.70
CA GLU A 161 25.27 3.99 3.81
C GLU A 161 26.06 2.93 4.58
N PHE A 162 25.76 1.66 4.33
CA PHE A 162 26.32 0.54 5.06
C PHE A 162 26.90 -0.48 4.09
N GLU A 163 28.20 -0.73 4.20
CA GLU A 163 28.87 -1.79 3.46
C GLU A 163 28.92 -3.07 4.32
N MET A 164 28.40 -4.18 3.79
CA MET A 164 28.63 -5.48 4.39
C MET A 164 30.06 -5.92 4.07
N LYS A 165 30.98 -5.84 5.06
CA LYS A 165 32.30 -6.47 4.92
C LYS A 165 32.10 -7.99 4.91
N GLY A 166 32.44 -8.61 3.78
CA GLY A 166 32.45 -10.07 3.59
C GLY A 166 33.54 -10.76 4.39
#